data_AF-A0A8S3GWQ7-F1
#
_entry.id   AF-A0A8S3GWQ7-F1
#
_cell.length_a   1.000
_cell.length_b   1.000
_cell.length_c   1.000
_cell.angle_alpha   90.00
_cell.angle_beta   90.00
_cell.angle_gamma   90.00
#
_symmetry.space_group_name_H-M   'P 1'
#
loop_
_entity.id
_entity.type
_entity.pdbx_description
1 polymer ?
#
loop_
_entity_poly.entity_id
_entity_poly.type
_entity_poly.pdbx_seq_one_letter_code
_entity_poly.pdbx_strand_id
1 'polypeptide(L)'
;MLSTTAIAILPSEREMNSGINKARRSIIPIIPTTQLFDIPESYSKTLNKNEFLITDKMVTRRQRILLFSTSEQLKMLFAAETIFMDGT
;
A
#
# COMPACT_ATOMS: atom_id res chain seq x y z
N MET A 1 -60.50 -19.04 -20.11
CA MET A 1 -59.12 -19.19 -19.61
C MET A 1 -58.36 -17.94 -20.00
N LEU A 2 -58.11 -17.02 -19.06
CA LEU A 2 -57.46 -15.74 -19.34
C LEU A 2 -55.97 -15.83 -18.99
N SER A 3 -55.14 -15.38 -19.93
CA SER A 3 -53.68 -15.43 -19.92
C SER A 3 -53.11 -14.47 -18.87
N THR A 4 -52.29 -15.00 -17.96
CA THR A 4 -51.62 -14.22 -16.91
C THR A 4 -50.39 -13.54 -17.52
N THR A 5 -50.52 -12.26 -17.83
CA THR A 5 -49.40 -11.40 -18.26
C THR A 5 -48.36 -11.28 -17.14
N ALA A 6 -47.16 -11.81 -17.38
CA ALA A 6 -46.00 -11.61 -16.51
C ALA A 6 -45.55 -10.14 -16.61
N ILE A 7 -45.78 -9.37 -15.55
CA ILE A 7 -45.24 -8.01 -15.42
C ILE A 7 -43.79 -8.17 -15.01
N ALA A 8 -42.85 -7.86 -15.91
CA ALA A 8 -41.45 -7.76 -15.58
C ALA A 8 -41.24 -6.53 -14.69
N ILE A 9 -41.12 -6.76 -13.38
CA ILE A 9 -40.79 -5.71 -12.42
C ILE A 9 -39.30 -5.42 -12.58
N LEU A 10 -38.96 -4.20 -13.00
CA LEU A 10 -37.57 -3.76 -13.06
C LEU A 10 -36.99 -3.80 -11.64
N PRO A 11 -35.78 -4.37 -11.46
CA PRO A 11 -35.16 -4.47 -10.15
C PRO A 11 -34.94 -3.08 -9.56
N SER A 12 -35.07 -2.98 -8.24
CA SER A 12 -34.82 -1.73 -7.54
C SER A 12 -33.37 -1.30 -7.73
N GLU A 13 -33.10 0.01 -7.68
CA GLU A 13 -31.75 0.57 -7.83
C GLU A 13 -30.75 -0.06 -6.84
N ARG A 14 -31.22 -0.45 -5.65
CA ARG A 14 -30.42 -1.15 -4.63
C ARG A 14 -29.97 -2.54 -5.08
N GLU A 15 -30.86 -3.31 -5.72
CA GLU A 15 -30.56 -4.64 -6.24
C GLU A 15 -29.61 -4.58 -7.44
N MET A 16 -29.80 -3.58 -8.31
CA MET A 16 -28.90 -3.31 -9.43
C MET A 16 -27.48 -2.95 -8.92
N ASN A 17 -27.39 -2.05 -7.95
CA ASN A 17 -26.11 -1.66 -7.34
C ASN A 17 -25.44 -2.83 -6.59
N SER A 18 -26.22 -3.69 -5.92
CA SER A 18 -25.71 -4.90 -5.28
C SER A 18 -25.07 -5.86 -6.28
N GLY A 19 -25.73 -6.09 -7.43
CA GLY A 19 -25.19 -6.91 -8.53
C GLY A 19 -23.90 -6.35 -9.11
N ILE A 20 -23.86 -5.04 -9.37
CA ILE A 20 -22.67 -4.33 -9.88
C ILE A 20 -21.51 -4.42 -8.87
N ASN A 21 -21.78 -4.20 -7.59
CA ASN A 21 -20.75 -4.27 -6.54
C ASN A 21 -20.24 -5.70 -6.33
N LYS A 22 -21.11 -6.71 -6.46
CA LYS A 22 -20.73 -8.13 -6.40
C LYS A 22 -19.86 -8.53 -7.60
N ALA A 23 -20.18 -8.05 -8.79
CA ALA A 23 -19.38 -8.25 -10.00
C ALA A 23 -18.03 -7.53 -9.93
N ARG A 24 -17.97 -6.33 -9.33
CA ARG A 24 -16.72 -5.58 -9.14
C ARG A 24 -15.78 -6.20 -8.11
N ARG A 25 -16.30 -6.92 -7.10
CA ARG A 25 -15.48 -7.60 -6.08
C ARG A 25 -14.54 -8.65 -6.67
N SER A 26 -14.89 -9.30 -7.79
CA SER A 26 -14.01 -10.29 -8.42
C SER A 26 -12.79 -9.67 -9.13
N ILE A 27 -12.76 -8.35 -9.31
CA ILE A 27 -11.71 -7.59 -10.01
C ILE A 27 -10.83 -6.82 -9.02
N ILE A 28 -11.18 -6.79 -7.72
CA ILE A 28 -10.37 -6.11 -6.71
C ILE A 28 -9.16 -7.01 -6.42
N PRO A 29 -7.92 -6.60 -6.76
CA PRO A 29 -6.75 -7.35 -6.36
C PRO A 29 -6.72 -7.43 -4.84
N ILE A 30 -6.37 -8.60 -4.31
CA ILE A 30 -6.20 -8.79 -2.87
C ILE A 30 -5.14 -7.78 -2.42
N ILE A 31 -5.58 -6.79 -1.64
CA ILE A 31 -4.66 -5.83 -1.04
C ILE A 31 -3.75 -6.64 -0.12
N PRO A 32 -2.42 -6.58 -0.30
CA PRO A 32 -1.51 -7.31 0.55
C PRO A 32 -1.75 -6.90 2.00
N THR A 33 -2.01 -7.89 2.85
CA THR A 33 -2.10 -7.65 4.29
C THR A 33 -0.73 -7.27 4.82
N THR A 34 -0.69 -6.37 5.80
CA THR A 34 0.58 -5.99 6.44
C THR A 34 1.21 -7.23 7.07
N GLN A 35 2.33 -7.68 6.53
CA GLN A 35 3.14 -8.74 7.13
C GLN A 35 4.20 -8.10 8.04
N LEU A 36 4.29 -8.61 9.27
CA LEU A 36 5.39 -8.28 10.17
C LEU A 36 6.47 -9.32 9.93
N PHE A 37 7.66 -8.87 9.58
CA PHE A 37 8.84 -9.73 9.45
C PHE A 37 10.03 -9.03 10.10
N ASP A 38 10.90 -9.82 10.72
CA ASP A 38 12.14 -9.33 11.29
C ASP A 38 13.14 -9.11 10.16
N ILE A 39 13.68 -7.89 10.07
CA ILE A 39 14.67 -7.54 9.06
C ILE A 39 16.05 -8.00 9.56
N PRO A 40 16.75 -8.88 8.84
CA PRO A 40 18.08 -9.32 9.24
C PRO A 40 19.06 -8.14 9.30
N GLU A 41 20.02 -8.21 10.22
CA GLU A 41 21.01 -7.15 10.43
C GLU A 41 21.85 -6.85 9.17
N SER A 42 22.05 -7.86 8.32
CA SER A 42 22.73 -7.72 7.02
C SER A 42 22.03 -6.76 6.06
N TYR A 43 20.72 -6.55 6.23
CA TYR A 43 19.94 -5.61 5.41
C TYR A 43 19.75 -4.25 6.08
N SER A 44 20.02 -4.14 7.39
CA SER A 44 19.91 -2.87 8.11
C SER A 44 21.21 -2.06 8.14
N LYS A 45 22.33 -2.71 7.87
CA LYS A 45 23.67 -2.12 7.92
C LYS A 45 24.42 -2.26 6.60
N THR A 46 25.35 -1.33 6.36
CA THR A 46 26.35 -1.43 5.29
C THR A 46 27.41 -2.49 5.61
N LEU A 47 28.25 -2.85 4.62
CA LEU A 47 29.42 -3.73 4.83
C LEU A 47 30.39 -3.20 5.91
N ASN A 48 30.44 -1.89 6.09
CA ASN A 48 31.24 -1.21 7.11
C ASN A 48 30.51 -1.09 8.46
N LYS A 49 29.38 -1.78 8.63
CA LYS A 49 28.55 -1.80 9.85
C LYS A 49 27.86 -0.47 10.19
N ASN A 50 27.86 0.51 9.29
CA ASN A 50 27.09 1.75 9.46
C ASN A 50 25.59 1.49 9.27
N GLU A 51 24.74 2.19 10.02
CA GLU A 51 23.28 2.16 9.86
C GLU A 51 22.90 2.67 8.45
N PHE A 52 22.04 1.93 7.76
CA PHE A 52 21.59 2.22 6.40
C PHE A 52 20.07 2.20 6.28
N LEU A 53 19.42 1.28 6.99
CA LEU A 53 17.97 1.21 7.02
C LEU A 53 17.43 2.10 8.14
N ILE A 54 16.78 3.20 7.76
CA ILE A 54 16.16 4.12 8.70
C ILE A 54 14.71 3.70 8.90
N THR A 55 14.35 3.41 10.14
CA THR A 55 13.00 3.02 10.54
C THR A 55 12.39 4.01 11.52
N ASP A 56 11.08 4.15 11.46
CA ASP A 56 10.32 4.91 12.46
C ASP A 56 10.29 4.14 13.78
N LYS A 57 11.07 4.62 14.76
CA LYS A 57 11.15 4.06 16.11
C LYS A 57 10.09 4.65 17.06
N MET A 58 9.34 5.69 16.64
CA MET A 58 8.35 6.39 17.47
C MET A 58 6.97 5.71 17.44
N VAL A 59 6.66 4.92 16.39
CA VAL A 59 5.39 4.19 16.28
C VAL A 59 5.50 2.81 16.92
N THR A 60 5.12 2.74 18.19
CA THR A 60 5.22 1.62 19.15
C THR A 60 4.60 0.26 18.73
N ARG A 61 3.99 0.14 17.56
CA ARG A 61 3.43 -1.14 17.07
C ARG A 61 3.79 -1.51 15.63
N ARG A 62 4.39 -0.60 14.87
CA ARG A 62 4.71 -0.83 13.45
C ARG A 62 6.00 -0.08 13.12
N GLN A 63 7.11 -0.82 13.04
CA GLN A 63 8.34 -0.29 12.47
C GLN A 63 8.08 -0.04 10.98
N ARG A 64 8.00 1.24 10.61
CA ARG A 64 7.88 1.64 9.21
C ARG A 64 9.27 1.90 8.66
N ILE A 65 9.58 1.32 7.51
CA ILE A 65 10.77 1.70 6.76
C ILE A 65 10.54 3.12 6.24
N LEU A 66 11.44 4.03 6.56
CA LEU A 66 11.37 5.42 6.12
C LEU A 66 12.27 5.65 4.91
N LEU A 67 13.52 5.20 5.00
CA LEU A 67 14.54 5.49 3.99
C LEU A 67 15.68 4.47 4.04
N PHE A 68 16.29 4.23 2.88
CA PHE A 68 17.56 3.54 2.73
C PHE A 68 18.65 4.58 2.49
N SER A 69 19.37 4.98 3.54
CA SER A 69 20.40 6.01 3.48
C SER A 69 21.33 5.94 4.67
N THR A 70 22.60 6.26 4.47
CA THR A 70 23.53 6.52 5.58
C THR A 70 23.36 7.93 6.14
N SER A 71 23.93 8.17 7.32
CA SER A 71 23.98 9.50 7.94
C SER A 71 24.72 10.53 7.10
N GLU A 72 25.80 10.14 6.40
CA GLU A 72 26.53 11.02 5.49
C GLU A 72 25.67 11.45 4.31
N GLN A 73 24.93 10.51 3.72
CA GLN A 73 23.99 10.79 2.63
C GLN A 73 22.88 11.75 3.05
N LEU A 74 22.35 11.59 4.27
CA LEU A 74 21.38 12.54 4.83
C LEU A 74 21.97 13.93 5.03
N LYS A 75 23.22 14.04 5.51
CA LYS A 75 23.90 15.33 5.64
C LYS A 75 24.11 16.00 4.28
N MET A 76 24.49 15.23 3.26
CA MET A 76 24.60 15.73 1.89
C MET A 76 23.25 16.22 1.36
N LEU A 77 22.19 15.44 1.56
CA LEU A 77 20.83 15.83 1.16
C LEU A 77 20.37 17.10 1.87
N PHE A 78 20.68 17.26 3.15
CA PHE A 78 20.35 18.44 3.94
C PHE A 78 21.12 19.69 3.48
N ALA A 79 22.39 19.53 3.09
CA ALA A 79 23.24 20.63 2.63
C ALA A 79 23.08 20.93 1.12
N ALA A 80 22.33 20.13 0.39
CA ALA A 80 22.16 20.30 -1.05
C ALA A 80 21.29 21.53 -1.36
N GLU A 81 21.79 22.41 -2.23
CA GLU A 81 21.02 23.54 -2.76
C GLU A 81 20.03 23.10 -3.85
N THR A 82 20.30 21.99 -4.53
CA THR A 82 19.47 21.45 -5.60
C THR A 82 19.41 19.93 -5.50
N ILE A 83 18.20 19.37 -5.62
CA ILE A 83 17.94 17.93 -5.60
C ILE A 83 17.33 17.54 -6.95
N PHE A 84 17.96 16.59 -7.63
CA PHE A 84 17.43 16.01 -8.86
C PHE A 84 16.76 14.67 -8.50
N MET A 85 15.47 14.54 -8.82
CA MET A 85 14.72 13.31 -8.64
C MET A 85 14.26 12.80 -10.00
N ASP A 86 14.58 11.54 -10.29
CA ASP A 86 14.00 10.79 -11.40
C ASP A 86 12.72 10.10 -10.87
N GLY A 87 11.58 10.42 -11.48
CA GLY A 87 10.29 9.84 -11.13
C GLY A 87 10.12 8.47 -11.79
N THR A 88 10.70 7.44 -11.19
CA THR A 88 10.47 6.03 -11.57
C THR A 88 9.38 5.39 -10.73
#